data_AF-A0A0N1IIC2-F1
#
_entry.id   AF-A0A0N1IIC2-F1
#
_cell.length_a   1.000
_cell.length_b   1.000
_cell.length_c   1.000
_cell.angle_alpha   90.00
_cell.angle_beta   90.00
_cell.angle_gamma   90.00
#
_symmetry.space_group_name_H-M   'P 1'
#
loop_
_entity.id
_entity.type
_entity.pdbx_description
1 polymer ?
#
loop_
_entity_poly.entity_id
_entity_poly.type
_entity_poly.pdbx_seq_one_letter_code
_entity_poly.pdbx_strand_id
1 'polypeptide(L)'
;MLRRQARLRREYLYRKSVENKQKSIQAKKDQLKRSLEENIPIHGDLRKEALALQKKIEFEDKGPEKAAVIGGFSGGANTANSQDDEYRYAGVEDPKIMITTSREPSARLKMFVKELRLIFPNSQRMNRGGYEMSQLIHACRANDVTDFIVVHEHRGVPDSLVICHLPYGPTASFTLSGVVMRHDIPDIGPMSEQYPHLIFHNFKSDLGKEIELTEIGPRFQMKLYEIKLGTLEALDAADTEWALRPYMNTAAKRRFLSDEDGWQEEQ
;
A
#
# COMPACT_ATOMS: atom_id res chain seq x y z
N MET A 1 25.42 -6.33 5.12
CA MET A 1 23.98 -5.98 5.08
C MET A 1 23.27 -6.44 3.80
N LEU A 2 23.80 -6.11 2.61
CA LEU A 2 23.18 -6.44 1.30
C LEU A 2 22.86 -7.93 1.06
N ARG A 3 23.78 -8.85 1.40
CA ARG A 3 23.55 -10.30 1.26
C ARG A 3 22.41 -10.81 2.14
N ARG A 4 22.21 -10.22 3.33
CA ARG A 4 21.11 -10.55 4.24
C ARG A 4 19.77 -10.14 3.63
N GLN A 5 19.67 -8.93 3.08
CA GLN A 5 18.45 -8.43 2.44
C GLN A 5 18.06 -9.28 1.21
N ALA A 6 19.03 -9.61 0.36
CA ALA A 6 18.78 -10.49 -0.81
C ALA A 6 18.36 -11.91 -0.40
N ARG A 7 18.81 -12.41 0.76
CA ARG A 7 18.33 -13.68 1.32
C ARG A 7 16.91 -13.55 1.85
N LEU A 8 16.62 -12.53 2.66
CA LEU A 8 15.29 -12.29 3.23
C LEU A 8 14.22 -12.12 2.14
N ARG A 9 14.52 -11.39 1.06
CA ARG A 9 13.60 -11.27 -0.08
C ARG A 9 13.32 -12.62 -0.75
N ARG A 10 14.34 -13.46 -0.95
CA ARG A 10 14.16 -14.80 -1.53
C ARG A 10 13.33 -15.71 -0.63
N GLU A 11 13.56 -15.66 0.68
CA GLU A 11 12.77 -16.38 1.67
C GLU A 11 11.31 -15.91 1.69
N TYR A 12 11.08 -14.60 1.60
CA TYR A 12 9.74 -14.01 1.50
C TYR A 12 9.00 -14.48 0.23
N LEU A 13 9.62 -14.37 -0.95
CA LEU A 13 9.01 -14.83 -2.21
C LEU A 13 8.72 -16.33 -2.19
N TYR A 14 9.63 -17.13 -1.63
CA TYR A 14 9.41 -18.56 -1.46
C TYR A 14 8.20 -18.84 -0.54
N ARG A 15 8.12 -18.17 0.62
CA ARG A 15 6.98 -18.28 1.53
C ARG A 15 5.66 -17.92 0.85
N LYS A 16 5.60 -16.79 0.14
CA LYS A 16 4.41 -16.35 -0.63
C LYS A 16 3.98 -17.39 -1.67
N SER A 17 4.94 -18.05 -2.32
CA SER A 17 4.66 -19.12 -3.29
C SER A 17 4.09 -20.39 -2.63
N VAL A 18 4.59 -20.76 -1.45
CA VAL A 18 4.09 -21.89 -0.67
C VAL A 18 2.71 -21.57 -0.10
N GLU A 19 2.51 -20.35 0.35
CA GLU A 19 1.24 -19.86 0.88
C GLU A 19 0.12 -19.92 -0.18
N ASN A 20 0.38 -19.53 -1.43
CA ASN A 20 -0.62 -19.67 -2.50
C ASN A 20 -1.04 -21.13 -2.73
N LYS A 21 -0.09 -22.08 -2.61
CA LYS A 21 -0.39 -23.51 -2.65
C LYS A 21 -1.21 -23.93 -1.43
N GLN A 22 -0.84 -23.44 -0.24
CA GLN A 22 -1.56 -23.72 1.00
C GLN A 22 -2.99 -23.15 0.98
N LYS A 23 -3.21 -21.94 0.46
CA LYS A 23 -4.54 -21.34 0.27
C LYS A 23 -5.46 -22.19 -0.58
N SER A 24 -4.97 -22.71 -1.70
CA SER A 24 -5.78 -23.60 -2.55
C SER A 24 -6.10 -24.92 -1.84
N ILE A 25 -5.17 -25.47 -1.06
CA ILE A 25 -5.42 -26.65 -0.21
C ILE A 25 -6.43 -26.30 0.90
N GLN A 26 -6.32 -25.13 1.51
CA GLN A 26 -7.21 -24.67 2.58
C GLN A 26 -8.64 -24.51 2.06
N ALA A 27 -8.83 -23.85 0.91
CA ALA A 27 -10.14 -23.72 0.27
C ALA A 27 -10.80 -25.09 0.01
N LYS A 28 -10.01 -26.10 -0.41
CA LYS A 28 -10.50 -27.48 -0.57
C LYS A 28 -10.91 -28.11 0.76
N LYS A 29 -10.14 -27.87 1.83
CA LYS A 29 -10.48 -28.36 3.19
C LYS A 29 -11.75 -27.68 3.71
N ASP A 30 -11.88 -26.37 3.55
CA ASP A 30 -13.04 -25.61 3.99
C ASP A 30 -14.30 -26.07 3.24
N GLN A 31 -14.19 -26.31 1.93
CA GLN A 31 -15.27 -26.89 1.13
C GLN A 31 -15.67 -28.29 1.61
N LEU A 32 -14.70 -29.14 1.96
CA LEU A 32 -14.95 -30.47 2.52
C LEU A 32 -15.62 -30.37 3.90
N LYS A 33 -15.13 -29.49 4.78
CA LYS A 33 -15.70 -29.22 6.11
C LYS A 33 -17.16 -28.79 5.98
N ARG A 34 -17.44 -27.84 5.08
CA ARG A 34 -18.81 -27.40 4.77
C ARG A 34 -19.71 -28.53 4.27
N SER A 35 -19.24 -29.37 3.34
CA SER A 35 -20.04 -30.51 2.85
C SER A 35 -20.35 -31.52 3.96
N LEU A 36 -19.43 -31.74 4.91
CA LEU A 36 -19.65 -32.61 6.07
C LEU A 36 -20.63 -32.01 7.08
N GLU A 37 -20.57 -30.70 7.33
CA GLU A 37 -21.47 -29.99 8.24
C GLU A 37 -22.90 -29.89 7.69
N GLU A 38 -23.05 -29.54 6.41
CA GLU A 38 -24.35 -29.36 5.74
C GLU A 38 -24.94 -30.70 5.20
N ASN A 39 -24.23 -31.82 5.35
CA ASN A 39 -24.60 -33.14 4.79
C ASN A 39 -24.89 -33.12 3.27
N ILE A 40 -24.11 -32.35 2.52
CA ILE A 40 -24.20 -32.25 1.05
C ILE A 40 -23.22 -33.26 0.41
N PRO A 41 -23.57 -33.92 -0.71
CA PRO A 41 -22.65 -34.80 -1.41
C PRO A 41 -21.37 -34.06 -1.85
N ILE A 42 -20.22 -34.64 -1.51
CA ILE A 42 -18.89 -34.09 -1.86
C ILE A 42 -18.74 -34.00 -3.39
N HIS A 43 -18.20 -32.87 -3.87
CA HIS A 43 -17.91 -32.64 -5.29
C HIS A 43 -16.96 -33.70 -5.86
N GLY A 44 -17.17 -34.11 -7.11
CA GLY A 44 -16.43 -35.21 -7.76
C GLY A 44 -14.91 -35.06 -7.70
N ASP A 45 -14.41 -33.85 -7.90
CA ASP A 45 -12.96 -33.55 -7.87
C ASP A 45 -12.33 -33.72 -6.50
N LEU A 46 -13.09 -33.46 -5.42
CA LEU A 46 -12.61 -33.61 -4.05
C LEU A 46 -12.67 -35.05 -3.56
N ARG A 47 -13.54 -35.90 -4.13
CA ARG A 47 -13.76 -37.28 -3.64
C ARG A 47 -12.48 -38.12 -3.58
N LYS A 48 -11.57 -37.95 -4.55
CA LYS A 48 -10.30 -38.68 -4.60
C LYS A 48 -9.33 -38.24 -3.50
N GLU A 49 -9.31 -36.96 -3.17
CA GLU A 49 -8.41 -36.35 -2.17
C GLU A 49 -9.04 -36.27 -0.77
N ALA A 50 -10.35 -36.51 -0.64
CA ALA A 50 -11.12 -36.27 0.58
C ALA A 50 -10.56 -37.00 1.80
N LEU A 51 -10.23 -38.29 1.68
CA LEU A 51 -9.67 -39.08 2.79
C LEU A 51 -8.31 -38.54 3.27
N ALA A 52 -7.49 -38.04 2.35
CA ALA A 52 -6.19 -37.46 2.68
C ALA A 52 -6.33 -36.06 3.31
N LEU A 53 -7.29 -35.26 2.83
CA LEU A 53 -7.61 -33.96 3.39
C LEU A 53 -8.23 -34.09 4.79
N GLN A 54 -9.12 -35.06 4.99
CA GLN A 54 -9.75 -35.33 6.29
C GLN A 54 -8.69 -35.63 7.37
N LYS A 55 -7.73 -36.50 7.09
CA LYS A 55 -6.61 -36.76 8.01
C LYS A 55 -5.80 -35.51 8.31
N LYS A 56 -5.60 -34.63 7.32
CA LYS A 56 -4.87 -33.36 7.53
C LYS A 56 -5.66 -32.34 8.36
N ILE A 57 -7.00 -32.36 8.28
CA ILE A 57 -7.89 -31.51 9.08
C ILE A 57 -7.77 -31.87 10.57
N GLU A 58 -7.60 -33.15 10.91
CA GLU A 58 -7.43 -33.58 12.31
C GLU A 58 -6.18 -32.98 12.98
N PHE A 59 -5.12 -32.73 12.21
CA PHE A 59 -3.88 -32.12 12.70
C PHE A 59 -3.85 -30.59 12.58
N GLU A 60 -4.95 -29.97 12.18
CA GLU A 60 -5.02 -28.52 12.00
C GLU A 60 -5.28 -27.82 13.34
N ASP A 61 -4.41 -26.88 13.70
CA ASP A 61 -4.59 -26.08 14.90
C ASP A 61 -5.74 -25.09 14.72
N LYS A 62 -6.66 -25.02 15.69
CA LYS A 62 -7.75 -24.03 15.75
C LYS A 62 -7.27 -22.62 16.14
N GLY A 63 -5.97 -22.43 16.34
CA GLY A 63 -5.34 -21.15 16.67
C GLY A 63 -5.81 -19.94 15.84
N PRO A 64 -5.92 -20.03 14.50
CA PRO A 64 -6.37 -18.92 13.65
C PRO A 64 -7.84 -18.52 13.94
N GLU A 65 -8.73 -19.50 14.12
CA GLU A 65 -10.15 -19.25 14.45
C GLU A 65 -10.29 -18.61 15.85
N LYS A 66 -9.44 -18.99 16.82
CA LYS A 66 -9.45 -18.42 18.18
C LYS A 66 -8.89 -17.00 18.25
N ALA A 67 -7.89 -16.67 17.45
CA ALA A 67 -7.32 -15.32 17.39
C ALA A 67 -8.33 -14.29 16.84
N ALA A 68 -9.18 -14.70 15.87
CA ALA A 68 -10.24 -13.86 15.32
C ALA A 68 -11.31 -13.48 16.35
N VAL A 69 -11.60 -14.35 17.33
CA VAL A 69 -12.58 -14.08 18.40
C VAL A 69 -12.01 -13.13 19.47
N ILE A 70 -10.69 -13.14 19.69
CA ILE A 70 -10.02 -12.35 20.74
C ILE A 70 -9.64 -10.93 20.25
N GLY A 71 -9.41 -10.73 18.95
CA GLY A 71 -8.91 -9.47 18.37
C GLY A 71 -9.91 -8.30 18.26
N GLY A 72 -11.10 -8.38 18.83
CA GLY A 72 -12.23 -7.49 18.54
C GLY A 72 -12.23 -6.08 19.15
N PHE A 73 -11.16 -5.59 19.79
CA PHE A 73 -11.25 -4.33 20.59
C PHE A 73 -10.25 -3.21 20.23
N SER A 74 -9.24 -3.45 19.40
CA SER A 74 -8.28 -2.39 19.01
C SER A 74 -8.10 -2.37 17.50
N GLY A 75 -8.50 -1.28 16.86
CA GLY A 75 -8.51 -1.05 15.41
C GLY A 75 -7.14 -1.12 14.73
N GLY A 76 -6.56 -2.31 14.65
CA GLY A 76 -5.54 -2.71 13.71
C GLY A 76 -6.14 -3.69 12.70
N ALA A 77 -5.86 -3.48 11.42
CA ALA A 77 -6.44 -4.22 10.29
C ALA A 77 -6.57 -5.74 10.51
N ASN A 78 -7.79 -6.27 10.34
CA ASN A 78 -8.13 -7.66 9.99
C ASN A 78 -7.12 -8.76 10.41
N THR A 79 -6.99 -9.03 11.70
CA THR A 79 -6.14 -10.13 12.23
C THR A 79 -6.67 -11.54 11.97
N ALA A 80 -7.85 -11.69 11.32
CA ALA A 80 -8.34 -13.00 10.87
C ALA A 80 -7.58 -13.54 9.63
N ASN A 81 -6.96 -12.66 8.85
CA ASN A 81 -6.33 -13.00 7.55
C ASN A 81 -4.93 -12.37 7.38
N SER A 82 -4.26 -11.97 8.46
CA SER A 82 -2.91 -11.39 8.42
C SER A 82 -1.88 -12.46 8.04
N GLN A 83 -1.87 -12.76 6.74
CA GLN A 83 -0.86 -13.48 6.01
C GLN A 83 0.46 -12.70 6.09
N ASP A 84 1.55 -13.36 5.69
CA ASP A 84 2.86 -12.73 5.63
C ASP A 84 2.89 -11.61 4.59
N ASP A 85 2.45 -10.43 5.00
CA ASP A 85 2.44 -9.17 4.26
C ASP A 85 3.68 -8.34 4.62
N GLU A 86 4.19 -7.59 3.67
CA GLU A 86 5.27 -6.62 3.83
C GLU A 86 4.99 -5.63 4.97
N TYR A 87 3.72 -5.35 5.27
CA TYR A 87 3.28 -4.43 6.32
C TYR A 87 2.89 -5.09 7.65
N ARG A 88 3.28 -6.36 7.89
CA ARG A 88 2.90 -7.12 9.10
C ARG A 88 3.17 -6.40 10.43
N TYR A 89 4.19 -5.55 10.50
CA TYR A 89 4.57 -4.80 11.70
C TYR A 89 3.93 -3.42 11.81
N ALA A 90 2.98 -3.09 10.95
CA ALA A 90 2.24 -1.84 11.03
C ALA A 90 1.57 -1.69 12.41
N GLY A 91 1.84 -0.57 13.08
CA GLY A 91 1.32 -0.26 14.42
C GLY A 91 2.23 -0.65 15.60
N VAL A 92 3.37 -1.30 15.34
CA VAL A 92 4.38 -1.57 16.38
C VAL A 92 5.41 -0.44 16.47
N GLU A 93 5.87 0.04 15.32
CA GLU A 93 6.84 1.12 15.19
C GLU A 93 6.28 2.25 14.31
N ASP A 94 6.64 3.49 14.65
CA ASP A 94 6.25 4.65 13.86
C ASP A 94 7.01 4.66 12.53
N PRO A 95 6.33 4.89 11.39
CA PRO A 95 6.99 4.90 10.09
C PRO A 95 7.94 6.09 9.98
N LYS A 96 9.13 5.83 9.44
CA LYS A 96 10.14 6.84 9.14
C LYS A 96 10.16 7.07 7.64
N ILE A 97 9.60 8.18 7.21
CA ILE A 97 9.37 8.49 5.80
C ILE A 97 10.47 9.43 5.31
N MET A 98 11.09 9.11 4.17
CA MET A 98 12.04 9.98 3.49
C MET A 98 11.47 10.47 2.17
N ILE A 99 11.42 11.79 1.98
CA ILE A 99 10.90 12.43 0.76
C ILE A 99 12.04 13.08 0.00
N THR A 100 12.16 12.76 -1.30
CA THR A 100 13.10 13.38 -2.24
C THR A 100 12.37 13.87 -3.48
N THR A 101 13.03 14.75 -4.22
CA THR A 101 12.60 15.21 -5.55
C THR A 101 13.28 14.43 -6.68
N SER A 102 12.90 14.76 -7.92
CA SER A 102 13.65 14.50 -9.16
C SER A 102 15.05 15.13 -9.17
N ARG A 103 15.85 14.78 -10.20
CA ARG A 103 17.17 15.38 -10.49
C ARG A 103 16.95 16.84 -10.90
N GLU A 104 17.63 17.76 -10.21
CA GLU A 104 17.54 19.21 -10.42
C GLU A 104 16.10 19.77 -10.31
N PRO A 105 15.54 19.84 -9.09
CA PRO A 105 14.18 20.32 -8.88
C PRO A 105 14.06 21.84 -9.04
N SER A 106 12.91 22.27 -9.57
CA SER A 106 12.48 23.66 -9.61
C SER A 106 12.20 24.20 -8.20
N ALA A 107 12.07 25.53 -8.10
CA ALA A 107 11.68 26.17 -6.85
C ALA A 107 10.27 25.74 -6.40
N ARG A 108 9.32 25.59 -7.34
CA ARG A 108 7.95 25.16 -7.03
C ARG A 108 7.92 23.74 -6.48
N LEU A 109 8.65 22.80 -7.07
CA LEU A 109 8.73 21.44 -6.52
C LEU A 109 9.40 21.37 -5.15
N LYS A 110 10.43 22.20 -4.89
CA LYS A 110 11.03 22.32 -3.55
C LYS A 110 10.03 22.81 -2.50
N MET A 111 9.10 23.70 -2.88
CA MET A 111 8.00 24.16 -2.02
C MET A 111 6.98 23.05 -1.80
N PHE A 112 6.56 22.37 -2.87
CA PHE A 112 5.62 21.25 -2.77
C PHE A 112 6.13 20.11 -1.88
N VAL A 113 7.41 19.73 -1.98
CA VAL A 113 7.98 18.72 -1.07
C VAL A 113 8.02 19.19 0.39
N LYS A 114 8.13 20.50 0.64
CA LYS A 114 8.01 21.06 1.99
C LYS A 114 6.58 20.92 2.52
N GLU A 115 5.57 21.08 1.66
CA GLU A 115 4.16 20.86 2.01
C GLU A 115 3.88 19.38 2.28
N LEU A 116 4.35 18.46 1.42
CA LEU A 116 4.21 17.03 1.64
C LEU A 116 4.86 16.57 2.95
N ARG A 117 5.99 17.17 3.34
CA ARG A 117 6.62 16.91 4.64
C ARG A 117 5.70 17.28 5.81
N LEU A 118 4.88 18.30 5.66
CA LEU A 118 3.95 18.72 6.71
C LEU A 118 2.70 17.82 6.77
N ILE A 119 2.33 17.19 5.64
CA ILE A 119 1.21 16.23 5.59
C ILE A 119 1.57 14.93 6.31
N PHE A 120 2.79 14.42 6.08
CA PHE A 120 3.23 13.16 6.68
C PHE A 120 3.98 13.42 8.00
N PRO A 121 3.44 13.01 9.16
CA PRO A 121 4.18 13.06 10.41
C PRO A 121 5.43 12.17 10.32
N ASN A 122 6.47 12.49 11.08
CA ASN A 122 7.77 11.77 11.08
C ASN A 122 8.48 11.71 9.71
N SER A 123 8.08 12.54 8.75
CA SER A 123 8.74 12.60 7.45
C SER A 123 9.93 13.55 7.43
N GLN A 124 10.97 13.16 6.71
CA GLN A 124 12.19 13.94 6.53
C GLN A 124 12.42 14.20 5.05
N ARG A 125 12.72 15.46 4.72
CA ARG A 125 13.10 15.84 3.36
C ARG A 125 14.60 15.62 3.18
N MET A 126 14.96 14.99 2.06
CA MET A 126 16.34 14.85 1.62
C MET A 126 16.56 15.62 0.31
N ASN A 127 17.69 16.32 0.21
CA ASN A 127 18.07 16.98 -1.03
C ASN A 127 18.70 15.97 -1.99
N ARG A 128 18.17 15.88 -3.20
CA ARG A 128 18.58 14.89 -4.21
C ARG A 128 20.03 15.05 -4.68
N GLY A 129 20.44 16.29 -4.98
CA GLY A 129 21.78 16.59 -5.50
C GLY A 129 22.16 15.74 -6.72
N GLY A 130 23.44 15.34 -6.79
CA GLY A 130 23.98 14.44 -7.81
C GLY A 130 23.90 12.95 -7.45
N TYR A 131 23.17 12.57 -6.40
CA TYR A 131 23.11 11.18 -5.96
C TYR A 131 22.28 10.31 -6.90
N GLU A 132 22.76 9.09 -7.15
CA GLU A 132 22.02 8.06 -7.88
C GLU A 132 20.90 7.46 -7.01
N MET A 133 19.86 6.89 -7.65
CA MET A 133 18.71 6.32 -6.92
C MET A 133 19.15 5.18 -6.00
N SER A 134 20.06 4.33 -6.50
CA SER A 134 20.63 3.20 -5.78
C SER A 134 21.33 3.63 -4.50
N GLN A 135 22.18 4.65 -4.58
CA GLN A 135 22.90 5.18 -3.43
C GLN A 135 21.96 5.72 -2.35
N LEU A 136 20.89 6.42 -2.74
CA LEU A 136 19.92 6.95 -1.78
C LEU A 136 19.12 5.85 -1.10
N ILE A 137 18.71 4.82 -1.83
CA ILE A 137 17.95 3.70 -1.25
C ILE A 137 18.85 2.86 -0.34
N HIS A 138 20.12 2.66 -0.69
CA HIS A 138 21.10 2.07 0.21
C HIS A 138 21.29 2.89 1.50
N ALA A 139 21.35 4.22 1.41
CA ALA A 139 21.44 5.10 2.58
C ALA A 139 20.16 5.06 3.43
N CYS A 140 18.98 5.03 2.81
CA CYS A 140 17.70 4.90 3.51
C CYS A 140 17.59 3.55 4.24
N ARG A 141 18.02 2.45 3.61
CA ARG A 141 18.07 1.12 4.22
C ARG A 141 19.06 1.04 5.39
N ALA A 142 20.15 1.79 5.35
CA ALA A 142 21.12 1.83 6.46
C ALA A 142 20.61 2.65 7.66
N ASN A 143 19.65 3.55 7.43
CA ASN A 143 19.02 4.40 8.44
C ASN A 143 17.65 3.89 8.89
N ASP A 144 17.31 2.64 8.56
CA ASP A 144 16.04 1.96 8.85
C ASP A 144 14.80 2.82 8.51
N VAL A 145 14.84 3.43 7.31
CA VAL A 145 13.70 4.17 6.74
C VAL A 145 12.65 3.18 6.26
N THR A 146 11.39 3.40 6.62
CA THR A 146 10.27 2.53 6.23
C THR A 146 9.81 2.81 4.81
N ASP A 147 9.67 4.08 4.45
CA ASP A 147 9.10 4.50 3.17
C ASP A 147 9.92 5.58 2.51
N PHE A 148 10.09 5.43 1.21
CA PHE A 148 10.83 6.36 0.38
C PHE A 148 9.91 6.92 -0.71
N ILE A 149 9.73 8.24 -0.67
CA ILE A 149 8.83 8.96 -1.57
C ILE A 149 9.67 9.80 -2.54
N VAL A 150 9.39 9.66 -3.83
CA VAL A 150 10.00 10.47 -4.89
C VAL A 150 8.93 11.29 -5.58
N VAL A 151 9.17 12.59 -5.71
CA VAL A 151 8.26 13.50 -6.42
C VAL A 151 8.90 14.01 -7.70
N HIS A 152 8.18 13.88 -8.80
CA HIS A 152 8.53 14.38 -10.11
C HIS A 152 7.63 15.57 -10.49
N GLU A 153 8.15 16.42 -11.37
CA GLU A 153 7.44 17.59 -11.89
C GLU A 153 7.59 17.69 -13.40
N HIS A 154 6.64 18.39 -14.00
CA HIS A 154 6.72 18.91 -15.35
C HIS A 154 6.68 20.44 -15.30
N ARG A 155 7.77 21.12 -15.67
CA ARG A 155 7.87 22.59 -15.78
C ARG A 155 7.36 23.36 -14.54
N GLY A 156 7.68 22.90 -13.34
CA GLY A 156 7.28 23.56 -12.10
C GLY A 156 5.94 23.12 -11.53
N VAL A 157 5.22 22.21 -12.21
CA VAL A 157 3.98 21.60 -11.72
C VAL A 157 4.28 20.15 -11.33
N PRO A 158 4.03 19.72 -10.07
CA PRO A 158 4.18 18.33 -9.65
C PRO A 158 3.24 17.42 -10.47
N ASP A 159 3.78 16.33 -11.01
CA ASP A 159 3.06 15.46 -11.96
C ASP A 159 3.09 13.98 -11.56
N SER A 160 4.14 13.52 -10.88
CA SER A 160 4.18 12.11 -10.44
C SER A 160 4.72 11.97 -9.02
N LEU A 161 4.12 11.06 -8.28
CA LEU A 161 4.50 10.67 -6.94
C LEU A 161 4.76 9.16 -6.94
N VAL A 162 5.94 8.76 -6.48
CA VAL A 162 6.29 7.35 -6.35
C VAL A 162 6.56 7.03 -4.89
N ILE A 163 5.85 6.06 -4.34
CA ILE A 163 5.98 5.61 -2.94
C ILE A 163 6.56 4.21 -2.96
N CYS A 164 7.72 4.04 -2.33
CA CYS A 164 8.43 2.77 -2.25
C CYS A 164 8.56 2.36 -0.79
N HIS A 165 8.01 1.20 -0.45
CA HIS A 165 8.21 0.61 0.87
C HIS A 165 9.55 -0.13 0.93
N LEU A 166 10.36 0.16 1.94
CA LEU A 166 11.66 -0.44 2.19
C LEU A 166 11.54 -1.46 3.34
N PRO A 167 12.41 -2.49 3.40
CA PRO A 167 13.62 -2.70 2.59
C PRO A 167 13.42 -3.42 1.24
N TYR A 168 12.35 -4.20 1.09
CA TYR A 168 12.03 -4.96 -0.13
C TYR A 168 10.54 -4.90 -0.49
N GLY A 169 9.83 -3.89 0.03
CA GLY A 169 8.41 -3.73 -0.17
C GLY A 169 8.03 -3.27 -1.58
N PRO A 170 6.72 -3.14 -1.84
CA PRO A 170 6.22 -2.73 -3.13
C PRO A 170 6.51 -1.24 -3.42
N THR A 171 6.52 -0.91 -4.70
CA THR A 171 6.53 0.47 -5.18
C THR A 171 5.21 0.76 -5.87
N ALA A 172 4.50 1.79 -5.40
CA ALA A 172 3.29 2.30 -6.01
C ALA A 172 3.59 3.63 -6.69
N SER A 173 3.23 3.73 -7.96
CA SER A 173 3.47 4.90 -8.79
C SER A 173 2.15 5.58 -9.15
N PHE A 174 2.10 6.88 -8.88
CA PHE A 174 0.92 7.72 -9.05
C PHE A 174 1.22 8.87 -10.00
N THR A 175 0.19 9.26 -10.75
CA THR A 175 0.12 10.52 -11.49
C THR A 175 -0.70 11.51 -10.66
N LEU A 176 -0.25 12.76 -10.64
CA LEU A 176 -0.86 13.87 -9.92
C LEU A 176 -1.59 14.77 -10.91
N SER A 177 -2.82 15.14 -10.60
CA SER A 177 -3.61 16.13 -11.35
C SER A 177 -4.28 17.11 -10.40
N GLY A 178 -4.64 18.29 -10.88
CA GLY A 178 -5.32 19.30 -10.06
C GLY A 178 -4.52 19.78 -8.85
N VAL A 179 -3.19 19.90 -9.00
CA VAL A 179 -2.31 20.25 -7.88
C VAL A 179 -2.45 21.74 -7.55
N VAL A 180 -3.05 22.04 -6.41
CA VAL A 180 -3.09 23.38 -5.80
C VAL A 180 -2.20 23.37 -4.57
N MET A 181 -1.12 24.15 -4.62
CA MET A 181 -0.16 24.24 -3.52
C MET A 181 -0.65 25.21 -2.45
N ARG A 182 -0.31 24.91 -1.19
CA ARG A 182 -0.61 25.82 -0.07
C ARG A 182 0.10 27.16 -0.23
N HIS A 183 1.34 27.18 -0.72
CA HIS A 183 2.10 28.43 -0.92
C HIS A 183 1.48 29.35 -1.99
N ASP A 184 0.58 28.85 -2.84
CA ASP A 184 -0.12 29.68 -3.83
C ASP A 184 -1.33 30.41 -3.21
N ILE A 185 -1.79 30.02 -2.01
CA ILE A 185 -2.92 30.65 -1.32
C ILE A 185 -2.38 31.69 -0.31
N PRO A 186 -2.77 32.98 -0.42
CA PRO A 186 -2.33 34.02 0.49
C PRO A 186 -2.95 33.85 1.90
N ASP A 187 -2.28 34.44 2.91
CA ASP A 187 -2.79 34.57 4.29
C ASP A 187 -3.11 33.26 5.05
N ILE A 188 -2.34 32.20 4.82
CA ILE A 188 -2.44 30.95 5.58
C ILE A 188 -1.45 30.94 6.77
N GLY A 189 -1.96 30.62 7.97
CA GLY A 189 -1.15 30.43 9.20
C GLY A 189 -0.19 29.24 9.14
N PRO A 190 0.47 28.83 10.24
CA PRO A 190 1.30 27.61 10.27
C PRO A 190 0.44 26.32 10.20
N MET A 191 1.01 25.20 9.74
CA MET A 191 0.33 23.89 9.74
C MET A 191 0.54 23.21 11.11
N SER A 192 -0.49 22.54 11.63
CA SER A 192 -0.34 21.64 12.77
C SER A 192 0.47 20.40 12.35
N GLU A 193 1.51 20.05 13.10
CA GLU A 193 2.31 18.82 12.89
C GLU A 193 1.78 17.66 13.75
N GLN A 194 0.52 17.73 14.23
CA GLN A 194 -0.13 16.65 14.96
C GLN A 194 -0.40 15.44 14.06
N TYR A 195 -0.48 14.25 14.65
CA TYR A 195 -0.87 13.04 13.94
C TYR A 195 -2.29 13.19 13.35
N PRO A 196 -2.45 13.12 12.02
CA PRO A 196 -3.74 13.36 11.38
C PRO A 196 -4.66 12.15 11.53
N HIS A 197 -5.95 12.41 11.64
CA HIS A 197 -6.97 11.38 11.43
C HIS A 197 -7.12 11.13 9.93
N LEU A 198 -7.16 9.86 9.53
CA LEU A 198 -7.34 9.46 8.12
C LEU A 198 -8.81 9.21 7.86
N ILE A 199 -9.39 9.95 6.91
CA ILE A 199 -10.76 9.73 6.43
C ILE A 199 -10.67 9.03 5.09
N PHE A 200 -11.27 7.85 5.01
CA PHE A 200 -11.50 7.16 3.76
C PHE A 200 -12.97 7.35 3.40
N HIS A 201 -13.26 7.95 2.26
CA HIS A 201 -14.65 8.09 1.79
C HIS A 201 -15.13 6.78 1.14
N ASN A 202 -16.45 6.54 1.18
CA ASN A 202 -17.16 5.29 0.86
C ASN A 202 -17.45 4.32 2.04
N PHE A 203 -17.31 4.80 3.29
CA PHE A 203 -17.90 4.13 4.47
C PHE A 203 -19.31 4.68 4.74
N LYS A 204 -20.32 3.82 4.56
CA LYS A 204 -21.74 4.14 4.79
C LYS A 204 -22.08 4.06 6.28
N SER A 205 -21.75 5.09 7.06
CA SER A 205 -22.26 5.20 8.43
C SER A 205 -22.93 6.55 8.69
N ASP A 206 -24.15 6.49 9.20
CA ASP A 206 -25.02 7.63 9.50
C ASP A 206 -24.68 8.28 10.86
N LEU A 207 -23.60 9.05 10.93
CA LEU A 207 -23.35 9.88 12.12
C LEU A 207 -22.96 11.31 11.73
N GLY A 208 -23.97 12.07 11.30
CA GLY A 208 -23.85 13.51 11.06
C GLY A 208 -24.07 14.31 12.35
N LYS A 209 -23.00 14.89 12.89
CA LYS A 209 -23.08 16.19 13.57
C LYS A 209 -22.42 17.22 12.65
N GLU A 210 -22.89 18.45 12.71
CA GLU A 210 -22.32 19.60 12.02
C GLU A 210 -20.84 19.75 12.40
N ILE A 211 -19.94 19.51 11.43
CA ILE A 211 -18.49 19.71 11.58
C ILE A 211 -18.10 20.78 10.57
N GLU A 212 -17.60 21.91 11.05
CA GLU A 212 -16.96 22.91 10.20
C GLU A 212 -15.53 22.44 9.88
N LEU A 213 -15.27 22.10 8.63
CA LEU A 213 -13.96 21.71 8.15
C LEU A 213 -13.26 22.92 7.52
N THR A 214 -12.01 23.17 7.92
CA THR A 214 -11.15 24.16 7.29
C THR A 214 -10.04 23.45 6.55
N GLU A 215 -9.77 23.90 5.32
CA GLU A 215 -8.68 23.35 4.55
C GLU A 215 -7.37 24.05 4.87
N ILE A 216 -6.32 23.25 5.05
CA ILE A 216 -5.00 23.71 5.48
C ILE A 216 -3.89 23.19 4.54
N GLY A 217 -4.09 22.08 3.83
CA GLY A 217 -3.08 21.40 3.02
C GLY A 217 -3.23 21.64 1.51
N PRO A 218 -2.26 21.15 0.71
CA PRO A 218 -2.40 21.14 -0.75
C PRO A 218 -3.54 20.21 -1.19
N ARG A 219 -4.22 20.60 -2.28
CA ARG A 219 -5.16 19.74 -3.00
C ARG A 219 -4.45 19.09 -4.15
N PHE A 220 -4.66 17.79 -4.33
CA PHE A 220 -4.26 17.10 -5.54
C PHE A 220 -5.05 15.80 -5.66
N GLN A 221 -5.26 15.39 -6.90
CA GLN A 221 -5.80 14.08 -7.22
C GLN A 221 -4.66 13.14 -7.57
N MET A 222 -4.68 11.95 -6.98
CA MET A 222 -3.71 10.91 -7.28
C MET A 222 -4.39 9.80 -8.07
N LYS A 223 -3.85 9.49 -9.25
CA LYS A 223 -4.26 8.34 -10.04
C LYS A 223 -3.13 7.32 -10.08
N LEU A 224 -3.38 6.18 -9.43
CA LEU A 224 -2.47 5.02 -9.46
C LEU A 224 -2.37 4.50 -10.90
N TYR A 225 -1.15 4.30 -11.39
CA TYR A 225 -0.93 3.71 -12.71
C TYR A 225 -0.12 2.42 -12.67
N GLU A 226 0.66 2.15 -11.62
CA GLU A 226 1.47 0.93 -11.51
C GLU A 226 1.77 0.57 -10.06
N ILE A 227 1.72 -0.73 -9.75
CA ILE A 227 2.23 -1.33 -8.52
C ILE A 227 3.21 -2.44 -8.91
N LYS A 228 4.46 -2.33 -8.45
CA LYS A 228 5.48 -3.36 -8.60
C LYS A 228 5.88 -3.95 -7.25
N LEU A 229 6.07 -5.28 -7.20
CA LEU A 229 6.52 -6.04 -6.03
C LEU A 229 8.05 -5.97 -5.88
N GLY A 230 8.55 -4.75 -5.74
CA GLY A 230 9.95 -4.49 -5.49
C GLY A 230 10.25 -3.01 -5.36
N THR A 231 11.45 -2.72 -4.86
CA THR A 231 11.92 -1.36 -4.64
C THR A 231 12.36 -0.68 -5.92
N LEU A 232 12.39 0.65 -5.91
CA LEU A 232 12.81 1.54 -7.01
C LEU A 232 14.12 1.14 -7.75
N GLU A 233 15.11 0.53 -7.09
CA GLU A 233 16.37 0.09 -7.74
C GLU A 233 16.18 -1.13 -8.67
N ALA A 234 15.16 -1.93 -8.41
CA ALA A 234 14.95 -3.24 -9.02
C ALA A 234 13.65 -3.27 -9.83
N LEU A 235 13.13 -2.12 -10.26
CA LEU A 235 11.84 -2.02 -10.97
C LEU A 235 11.80 -2.85 -12.26
N ASP A 236 12.92 -2.95 -12.97
CA ASP A 236 12.99 -3.68 -14.24
C ASP A 236 12.89 -5.20 -14.06
N ALA A 237 13.33 -5.69 -12.90
CA ALA A 237 13.31 -7.11 -12.54
C ALA A 237 12.19 -7.46 -11.54
N ALA A 238 11.40 -6.49 -11.10
CA ALA A 238 10.30 -6.69 -10.16
C ALA A 238 9.03 -7.07 -10.90
N ASP A 239 8.30 -8.04 -10.34
CA ASP A 239 7.01 -8.45 -10.88
C ASP A 239 5.98 -7.33 -10.70
N THR A 240 5.25 -7.01 -11.77
CA THR A 240 4.13 -6.07 -11.72
C THR A 240 2.92 -6.76 -11.10
N GLU A 241 2.45 -6.26 -9.97
CA GLU A 241 1.20 -6.73 -9.35
C GLU A 241 -0.01 -6.18 -10.09
N TRP A 242 0.02 -4.88 -10.38
CA TRP A 242 -1.05 -4.21 -11.10
C TRP A 242 -0.49 -3.09 -11.96
N ALA A 243 -1.06 -2.90 -13.15
CA ALA A 243 -0.74 -1.76 -14.00
C ALA A 243 -2.00 -1.31 -14.74
N LEU A 244 -2.14 0.01 -14.87
CA LEU A 244 -3.17 0.63 -15.68
C LEU A 244 -2.92 0.32 -17.15
N ARG A 245 -3.89 -0.32 -17.81
CA ARG A 245 -3.82 -0.68 -19.23
C ARG A 245 -4.85 0.13 -20.02
N PRO A 246 -4.54 1.38 -20.42
CA PRO A 246 -5.53 2.27 -21.03
C PRO A 246 -5.94 1.83 -22.45
N TYR A 247 -5.06 1.16 -23.18
CA TYR A 247 -5.28 0.78 -24.59
C TYR A 247 -6.01 -0.57 -24.77
N MET A 248 -6.75 -1.05 -23.77
CA MET A 248 -7.60 -2.24 -23.91
C MET A 248 -9.04 -1.82 -24.27
N ASN A 249 -9.71 -2.56 -25.13
CA ASN A 249 -11.09 -2.28 -25.55
C ASN A 249 -12.10 -2.16 -24.38
N THR A 250 -11.83 -2.82 -23.26
CA THR A 250 -12.67 -2.78 -22.05
C THR A 250 -12.13 -1.88 -20.95
N ALA A 251 -11.02 -1.16 -21.19
CA ALA A 251 -10.35 -0.34 -20.17
C ALA A 251 -11.28 0.70 -19.57
N ALA A 252 -12.05 1.42 -20.40
CA ALA A 252 -13.00 2.45 -19.94
C ALA A 252 -14.16 1.89 -19.09
N LYS A 253 -14.43 0.57 -19.16
CA LYS A 253 -15.50 -0.08 -18.39
C LYS A 253 -15.00 -0.72 -17.09
N ARG A 254 -13.69 -0.94 -16.97
CA ARG A 254 -13.08 -1.62 -15.82
C ARG A 254 -12.74 -0.60 -14.74
N ARG A 255 -13.54 -0.57 -13.68
CA ARG A 255 -13.26 0.15 -12.44
C ARG A 255 -12.56 -0.79 -11.45
N PHE A 256 -11.54 -0.29 -10.74
CA PHE A 256 -10.70 -1.11 -9.85
C PHE A 256 -10.75 -0.68 -8.38
N LEU A 257 -10.73 0.63 -8.10
CA LEU A 257 -10.63 1.18 -6.74
C LEU A 257 -11.93 1.82 -6.24
N SER A 258 -12.74 2.38 -7.15
CA SER A 258 -14.04 2.99 -6.82
C SER A 258 -15.05 2.72 -7.94
N ASP A 259 -16.30 2.49 -7.56
CA ASP A 259 -17.42 2.38 -8.50
C ASP A 259 -17.91 3.75 -8.97
N GLU A 260 -17.54 4.81 -8.26
CA GLU A 260 -17.83 6.22 -8.59
C GLU A 260 -16.61 6.89 -9.21
N ASP A 261 -16.85 7.88 -10.08
CA ASP A 261 -15.77 8.71 -10.59
C ASP A 261 -15.25 9.58 -9.45
N GLY A 262 -13.93 9.80 -9.42
CA GLY A 262 -13.35 10.79 -8.51
C GLY A 262 -13.91 12.18 -8.79
N TRP A 263 -13.63 13.14 -7.90
CA TRP A 263 -13.99 14.55 -8.10
C TRP A 263 -13.68 14.98 -9.54
N GLN A 264 -14.70 15.31 -10.31
CA GLN A 264 -14.50 15.89 -11.63
C GLN A 264 -14.23 17.37 -11.42
N GLU A 265 -13.09 17.86 -11.93
CA GLU A 265 -12.89 19.31 -12.04
C GLU A 265 -14.00 19.85 -12.95
N GLU A 266 -14.86 20.73 -12.43
CA GLU A 266 -15.73 21.54 -13.29
C GLU A 266 -14.81 22.31 -14.25
N GLN A 267 -14.97 22.05 -15.55
CA GLN A 267 -14.22 22.72 -16.62
C GLN A 267 -14.50 24.22 -16.65
#